data_AF-A0A7V8ZSN3-F1
#
_entry.id   AF-A0A7V8ZSN3-F1
#
_cell.length_a   1.000
_cell.length_b   1.000
_cell.length_c   1.000
_cell.angle_alpha   90.00
_cell.angle_beta   90.00
_cell.angle_gamma   90.00
#
_symmetry.space_group_name_H-M   'P 1'
#
loop_
_entity.id
_entity.type
_entity.pdbx_description
1 polymer ?
#
loop_
_entity_poly.entity_id
_entity_poly.type
_entity_poly.pdbx_seq_one_letter_code
_entity_poly.pdbx_strand_id
1 'polypeptide(L)'
;MATPRIGYVRCQRDDDYLRSLETVGALVMAVDPAGDPSHLMREVDGVVLPGGFDVDPARYGETLNPSCTLAGGERDGYELDLARRCLRDGLPLLAICRGMQVLNVASGGSLIQDIPSQVPIAQPHSVPDTLTTIAHELEIVPGSLLARAVGDGMAVRVNSRHHQAMKVIGEGLQVT
;
A
#
# COMPACT_ATOMS: atom_id res chain seq x y z
N MET A 1 27.07 -0.85 8.24
CA MET A 1 25.69 -1.13 8.70
C MET A 1 25.31 -2.50 8.16
N ALA A 2 24.53 -3.29 8.90
CA ALA A 2 24.07 -4.58 8.40
C ALA A 2 23.10 -4.37 7.22
N THR A 3 23.13 -5.28 6.24
CA THR A 3 22.20 -5.29 5.10
C THR A 3 20.77 -5.54 5.61
N PRO A 4 19.80 -4.64 5.34
CA PRO A 4 18.44 -4.82 5.82
C PRO A 4 17.75 -5.99 5.12
N ARG A 5 17.10 -6.85 5.89
CA ARG A 5 16.29 -7.98 5.42
C ARG A 5 14.85 -7.50 5.23
N ILE A 6 14.34 -7.52 4.00
CA ILE A 6 13.02 -6.97 3.69
C ILE A 6 12.09 -8.09 3.24
N GLY A 7 10.98 -8.24 3.95
CA GLY A 7 9.88 -9.09 3.53
C GLY A 7 9.10 -8.41 2.42
N TYR A 8 8.88 -9.09 1.31
CA TYR A 8 8.11 -8.57 0.18
C TYR A 8 6.98 -9.54 -0.15
N VAL A 9 5.74 -9.06 -0.13
CA VAL A 9 4.59 -9.87 -0.55
C VAL A 9 4.47 -9.83 -2.07
N ARG A 10 4.44 -10.98 -2.74
CA ARG A 10 4.39 -11.05 -4.20
C ARG A 10 3.09 -10.49 -4.79
N CYS A 11 3.19 -9.91 -5.97
CA CYS A 11 2.07 -9.41 -6.75
C CYS A 11 2.30 -9.62 -8.26
N GLN A 12 1.37 -9.15 -9.09
CA GLN A 12 1.45 -9.35 -10.55
C GLN A 12 2.60 -8.63 -11.25
N ARG A 13 3.27 -7.69 -10.56
CA ARG A 13 4.32 -6.82 -11.12
C ARG A 13 5.53 -6.77 -10.20
N ASP A 14 6.07 -7.94 -9.87
CA ASP A 14 7.18 -8.09 -8.92
C ASP A 14 8.45 -7.34 -9.34
N ASP A 15 8.77 -7.36 -10.63
CA ASP A 15 10.08 -6.91 -11.15
C ASP A 15 10.44 -5.47 -10.75
N ASP A 16 9.47 -4.55 -10.73
CA ASP A 16 9.71 -3.14 -10.40
C ASP A 16 9.98 -2.95 -8.90
N TYR A 17 9.24 -3.67 -8.03
CA TYR A 17 9.46 -3.63 -6.59
C TYR A 17 10.78 -4.28 -6.20
N LEU A 18 11.03 -5.49 -6.72
CA LEU A 18 12.26 -6.23 -6.43
C LEU A 18 13.49 -5.44 -6.87
N ARG A 19 13.49 -4.91 -8.10
CA ARG A 19 14.60 -4.07 -8.59
C ARG A 19 14.82 -2.82 -7.74
N SER A 20 13.73 -2.19 -7.28
CA SER A 20 13.81 -1.00 -6.41
C SER A 20 14.44 -1.35 -5.06
N LEU A 21 14.10 -2.50 -4.48
CA LEU A 21 14.69 -3.00 -3.24
C LEU A 21 16.15 -3.42 -3.39
N GLU A 22 16.48 -4.08 -4.51
CA GLU A 22 17.86 -4.45 -4.84
C GLU A 22 18.75 -3.21 -5.03
N THR A 23 18.22 -2.16 -5.65
CA THR A 23 18.96 -0.90 -5.89
C THR A 23 19.38 -0.22 -4.58
N VAL A 24 18.58 -0.34 -3.51
CA VAL A 24 18.93 0.17 -2.18
C VAL A 24 19.71 -0.85 -1.33
N GLY A 25 20.10 -1.99 -1.94
CA GLY A 25 20.94 -3.01 -1.32
C GLY A 25 20.21 -3.88 -0.29
N ALA A 26 18.88 -4.00 -0.34
CA ALA A 26 18.13 -4.86 0.59
C ALA A 26 18.28 -6.35 0.26
N LEU A 27 18.33 -7.20 1.28
CA LEU A 27 18.16 -8.64 1.12
C LEU A 27 16.67 -8.98 1.15
N VAL A 28 16.10 -9.31 -0.02
CA VAL A 28 14.66 -9.48 -0.17
C VAL A 28 14.22 -10.93 0.08
N MET A 29 13.24 -11.11 0.97
CA MET A 29 12.51 -12.36 1.16
C MET A 29 11.12 -12.21 0.54
N ALA A 30 10.99 -12.61 -0.73
CA ALA A 30 9.72 -12.58 -1.45
C ALA A 30 8.85 -13.79 -1.05
N VAL A 31 7.61 -13.55 -0.64
CA VAL A 31 6.66 -14.58 -0.21
C VAL A 31 5.34 -14.50 -0.96
N ASP A 32 4.72 -15.65 -1.19
CA ASP A 32 3.33 -15.70 -1.65
C ASP A 32 2.40 -15.38 -0.47
N PRO A 33 1.29 -14.66 -0.71
CA PRO A 33 0.37 -14.22 0.34
C PRO A 33 -0.58 -15.35 0.78
N ALA A 34 -0.01 -16.38 1.40
CA ALA A 34 -0.71 -17.58 1.86
C ALA A 34 -0.22 -18.02 3.24
N GLY A 35 -1.12 -18.58 4.05
CA GLY A 35 -0.79 -19.10 5.38
C GLY A 35 -0.51 -18.04 6.46
N ASP A 36 0.37 -18.36 7.41
CA ASP A 36 0.69 -17.52 8.57
C ASP A 36 1.93 -16.63 8.32
N PRO A 37 1.82 -15.29 8.40
CA PRO A 37 2.95 -14.38 8.20
C PRO A 37 4.00 -14.42 9.33
N SER A 38 3.75 -15.09 10.45
CA SER A 38 4.63 -15.08 11.63
C SER A 38 6.05 -15.56 11.34
N HIS A 39 6.25 -16.43 10.35
CA HIS A 39 7.60 -16.86 9.95
C HIS A 39 8.38 -15.72 9.28
N LEU A 40 7.75 -15.02 8.32
CA LEU A 40 8.36 -13.89 7.64
C LEU A 40 8.79 -12.83 8.66
N MET A 41 7.89 -12.46 9.56
CA MET A 41 8.10 -11.38 10.54
C MET A 41 9.27 -11.61 11.49
N ARG A 42 9.67 -12.86 11.76
CA ARG A 42 10.83 -13.20 12.60
C ARG A 42 12.16 -13.04 11.88
N GLU A 43 12.13 -12.97 10.56
CA GLU A 43 13.31 -13.08 9.69
C GLU A 43 13.62 -11.78 8.94
N VAL A 44 12.84 -10.71 9.18
CA VAL A 44 12.94 -9.45 8.42
C VAL A 44 13.00 -8.24 9.35
N ASP A 45 13.70 -7.21 8.90
CA ASP A 45 13.83 -5.91 9.57
C ASP A 45 12.71 -4.94 9.15
N GLY A 46 11.96 -5.27 8.10
CA GLY A 46 10.84 -4.50 7.59
C GLY A 46 10.07 -5.23 6.49
N VAL A 47 8.91 -4.72 6.14
CA VAL A 47 7.98 -5.33 5.18
C VAL A 47 7.57 -4.32 4.10
N VAL A 48 7.39 -4.81 2.88
CA VAL A 48 6.79 -4.09 1.77
C VAL A 48 5.50 -4.77 1.34
N LEU A 49 4.40 -4.01 1.34
CA LEU A 49 3.12 -4.40 0.74
C LEU A 49 2.95 -3.67 -0.61
N PRO A 50 2.94 -4.38 -1.75
CA PRO A 50 2.84 -3.74 -3.06
C PRO A 50 1.39 -3.38 -3.43
N GLY A 51 1.26 -2.80 -4.62
CA GLY A 51 -0.02 -2.64 -5.30
C GLY A 51 -0.69 -3.97 -5.69
N GLY A 52 -1.85 -3.85 -6.33
CA GLY A 52 -2.59 -4.97 -6.90
C GLY A 52 -4.09 -4.70 -6.96
N PHE A 53 -4.85 -5.78 -7.07
CA PHE A 53 -6.31 -5.81 -7.08
C PHE A 53 -6.97 -5.35 -5.77
N ASP A 54 -8.25 -5.03 -5.82
CA ASP A 54 -8.95 -4.38 -4.72
C ASP A 54 -9.10 -5.27 -3.49
N VAL A 55 -9.14 -4.62 -2.32
CA VAL A 55 -9.46 -5.26 -1.04
C VAL A 55 -10.95 -5.55 -0.99
N ASP A 56 -11.34 -6.77 -0.62
CA ASP A 56 -12.73 -7.18 -0.49
C ASP A 56 -13.49 -6.24 0.48
N PRO A 57 -14.57 -5.57 0.02
CA PRO A 57 -15.40 -4.68 0.84
C PRO A 57 -15.96 -5.28 2.12
N ALA A 58 -16.14 -6.61 2.15
CA ALA A 58 -16.54 -7.31 3.37
C ALA A 58 -15.51 -7.15 4.51
N ARG A 59 -14.24 -6.89 4.19
CA ARG A 59 -13.15 -6.67 5.18
C ARG A 59 -13.27 -5.35 5.93
N TYR A 60 -14.02 -4.39 5.40
CA TYR A 60 -14.32 -3.10 6.04
C TYR A 60 -15.83 -2.83 6.16
N GLY A 61 -16.64 -3.89 6.16
CA GLY A 61 -18.06 -3.83 6.51
C GLY A 61 -18.97 -3.24 5.43
N GLU A 62 -18.55 -3.21 4.16
CA GLU A 62 -19.35 -2.69 3.05
C GLU A 62 -19.78 -3.79 2.07
N THR A 63 -20.84 -3.52 1.31
CA THR A 63 -21.27 -4.38 0.20
C THR A 63 -20.40 -4.15 -1.03
N LEU A 64 -20.13 -5.22 -1.78
CA LEU A 64 -19.33 -5.19 -3.00
C LEU A 64 -19.95 -4.31 -4.09
N ASN A 65 -19.19 -3.31 -4.55
CA ASN A 65 -19.48 -2.53 -5.74
C ASN A 65 -19.08 -3.33 -7.00
N PRO A 66 -19.91 -3.35 -8.06
CA PRO A 66 -19.58 -3.97 -9.35
C PRO A 66 -18.28 -3.49 -10.01
N SER A 67 -17.78 -2.31 -9.66
CA SER A 67 -16.50 -1.77 -10.17
C SER A 67 -15.26 -2.50 -9.62
N CYS A 68 -15.39 -3.20 -8.49
CA CYS A 68 -14.26 -3.80 -7.80
C CYS A 68 -13.76 -5.06 -8.52
N THR A 69 -12.44 -5.15 -8.69
CA THR A 69 -11.73 -6.35 -9.14
C THR A 69 -10.94 -6.91 -7.98
N LEU A 70 -11.45 -7.99 -7.36
CA LEU A 70 -10.92 -8.51 -6.10
C LEU A 70 -9.63 -9.33 -6.26
N ALA A 71 -8.74 -9.23 -5.28
CA ALA A 71 -7.50 -10.02 -5.23
C ALA A 71 -7.70 -11.49 -4.82
N GLY A 72 -8.84 -11.81 -4.21
CA GLY A 72 -9.13 -13.11 -3.60
C GLY A 72 -8.93 -13.12 -2.08
N GLY A 73 -9.77 -13.90 -1.38
CA GLY A 73 -9.87 -13.83 0.08
C GLY A 73 -8.63 -14.26 0.86
N GLU A 74 -7.79 -15.13 0.29
CA GLU A 74 -6.54 -15.59 0.90
C GLU A 74 -5.51 -14.46 1.01
N ARG A 75 -5.30 -13.71 -0.08
CA ARG A 75 -4.37 -12.57 -0.10
C ARG A 75 -4.80 -11.48 0.87
N ASP A 76 -6.09 -11.12 0.88
CA ASP A 76 -6.60 -10.12 1.81
C ASP A 76 -6.41 -10.57 3.26
N GLY A 77 -6.68 -11.84 3.56
CA GLY A 77 -6.48 -12.41 4.89
C GLY A 77 -5.02 -12.30 5.34
N TYR A 78 -4.10 -12.75 4.48
CA TYR A 78 -2.66 -12.72 4.74
C TYR A 78 -2.14 -11.30 4.99
N GLU A 79 -2.42 -10.38 4.06
CA GLU A 79 -1.86 -9.03 4.14
C GLU A 79 -2.50 -8.19 5.25
N LEU A 80 -3.79 -8.39 5.56
CA LEU A 80 -4.43 -7.76 6.71
C LEU A 80 -3.83 -8.25 8.02
N ASP A 81 -3.57 -9.56 8.17
CA ASP A 81 -2.89 -10.09 9.35
C ASP A 81 -1.46 -9.52 9.46
N LEU A 82 -0.69 -9.55 8.37
CA LEU A 82 0.66 -9.01 8.31
C LEU A 82 0.70 -7.51 8.69
N ALA A 83 -0.19 -6.68 8.13
CA ALA A 83 -0.27 -5.26 8.44
C ALA A 83 -0.61 -5.00 9.92
N ARG A 84 -1.60 -5.71 10.49
CA ARG A 84 -1.96 -5.60 11.91
C ARG A 84 -0.79 -5.93 12.83
N ARG A 85 -0.05 -6.98 12.48
CA ARG A 85 1.11 -7.41 13.27
C ARG A 85 2.28 -6.43 13.15
N CYS A 86 2.52 -5.87 11.96
CA CYS A 86 3.54 -4.82 11.79
C CYS A 86 3.22 -3.61 12.66
N LEU A 87 1.95 -3.15 12.68
CA LEU A 87 1.49 -2.06 13.54
C LEU A 87 1.66 -2.38 15.03
N ARG A 88 1.24 -3.58 15.45
CA ARG A 88 1.32 -4.01 16.85
C ARG A 88 2.77 -4.12 17.34
N ASP A 89 3.64 -4.70 16.53
CA ASP A 89 5.01 -5.05 16.92
C ASP A 89 6.03 -3.93 16.59
N GLY A 90 5.57 -2.85 15.93
CA GLY A 90 6.44 -1.74 15.52
C GLY A 90 7.42 -2.11 14.40
N LEU A 91 7.10 -3.15 13.60
CA LEU A 91 7.92 -3.55 12.46
C LEU A 91 7.75 -2.52 11.32
N PRO A 92 8.83 -1.93 10.77
CA PRO A 92 8.75 -0.99 9.67
C PRO A 92 7.97 -1.55 8.47
N LEU A 93 7.00 -0.79 7.98
CA LEU A 93 6.12 -1.17 6.89
C LEU A 93 6.08 -0.08 5.83
N LEU A 94 6.42 -0.43 4.60
CA LEU A 94 6.19 0.41 3.41
C LEU A 94 5.03 -0.18 2.61
N ALA A 95 3.93 0.57 2.53
CA ALA A 95 2.71 0.13 1.87
C ALA A 95 2.48 0.99 0.63
N ILE A 96 2.26 0.38 -0.54
CA ILE A 96 2.22 1.07 -1.83
C ILE A 96 0.90 0.79 -2.54
N CYS A 97 0.18 1.85 -2.94
CA CYS A 97 -1.11 1.75 -3.63
C CYS A 97 -2.11 0.87 -2.85
N ARG A 98 -2.41 -0.33 -3.33
CA ARG A 98 -3.21 -1.34 -2.63
C ARG A 98 -2.68 -1.65 -1.22
N GLY A 99 -1.36 -1.71 -1.03
CA GLY A 99 -0.76 -1.90 0.30
C GLY A 99 -1.23 -0.85 1.30
N MET A 100 -1.32 0.43 0.89
CA MET A 100 -1.83 1.50 1.76
C MET A 100 -3.31 1.30 2.11
N GLN A 101 -4.10 0.76 1.18
CA GLN A 101 -5.51 0.44 1.41
C GLN A 101 -5.65 -0.71 2.42
N VAL A 102 -4.83 -1.76 2.31
CA VAL A 102 -4.75 -2.82 3.32
C VAL A 102 -4.35 -2.27 4.66
N LEU A 103 -3.33 -1.42 4.74
CA LEU A 103 -2.90 -0.80 5.98
C LEU A 103 -4.06 -0.03 6.63
N ASN A 104 -4.79 0.75 5.84
CA ASN A 104 -5.96 1.49 6.32
C ASN A 104 -7.05 0.57 6.87
N VAL A 105 -7.42 -0.48 6.13
CA VAL A 105 -8.44 -1.46 6.55
C VAL A 105 -7.99 -2.28 7.76
N ALA A 106 -6.70 -2.65 7.83
CA ALA A 106 -6.11 -3.35 8.97
C ALA A 106 -6.21 -2.53 10.27
N SER A 107 -6.14 -1.20 10.14
CA SER A 107 -6.28 -0.18 11.18
C SER A 107 -7.74 0.27 11.41
N GLY A 108 -8.72 -0.39 10.78
CA GLY A 108 -10.15 -0.14 11.01
C GLY A 108 -10.77 0.96 10.14
N GLY A 109 -10.03 1.46 9.15
CA GLY A 109 -10.55 2.38 8.14
C GLY A 109 -11.38 1.68 7.05
N SER A 110 -11.92 2.47 6.12
CA SER A 110 -12.70 1.99 4.97
C SER A 110 -12.30 2.69 3.67
N LEU A 111 -12.80 2.20 2.53
CA LEU A 111 -12.41 2.65 1.19
C LEU A 111 -13.59 3.22 0.39
N ILE A 112 -13.28 4.20 -0.45
CA ILE A 112 -14.09 4.53 -1.62
C ILE A 112 -13.77 3.44 -2.65
N GLN A 113 -14.79 2.68 -3.03
CA GLN A 113 -14.68 1.52 -3.93
C GLN A 113 -14.52 1.91 -5.40
N ASP A 114 -14.92 3.13 -5.77
CA ASP A 114 -14.69 3.69 -7.10
C ASP A 114 -14.79 5.22 -7.09
N ILE A 115 -13.66 5.89 -7.26
CA ILE A 115 -13.53 7.35 -7.29
C ILE A 115 -14.38 7.95 -8.42
N PRO A 116 -14.32 7.47 -9.69
CA PRO A 116 -15.12 8.05 -10.77
C PRO A 116 -16.62 8.10 -10.50
N SER A 117 -17.20 7.04 -9.93
CA SER A 117 -18.64 6.98 -9.65
C SER A 117 -19.04 7.60 -8.31
N GLN A 118 -18.20 7.53 -7.28
CA GLN A 118 -18.56 7.98 -5.93
C GLN A 118 -18.09 9.41 -5.63
N VAL A 119 -17.06 9.90 -6.33
CA VAL A 119 -16.53 11.26 -6.18
C VAL A 119 -16.30 11.91 -7.56
N PRO A 120 -17.36 12.26 -8.31
CA PRO A 120 -17.23 12.69 -9.72
C PRO A 120 -16.41 13.96 -9.94
N ILE A 121 -16.22 14.77 -8.90
CA ILE A 121 -15.44 16.01 -8.93
C ILE A 121 -13.94 15.79 -8.67
N ALA A 122 -13.54 14.56 -8.33
CA ALA A 122 -12.14 14.24 -8.07
C ALA A 122 -11.31 14.34 -9.36
N GLN A 123 -10.04 14.69 -9.19
CA GLN A 123 -9.09 14.61 -10.29
C GLN A 123 -8.92 13.15 -10.74
N PRO A 124 -8.56 12.87 -12.00
CA PRO A 124 -8.33 11.50 -12.45
C PRO A 124 -7.20 10.82 -11.68
N HIS A 125 -7.53 9.74 -10.97
CA HIS A 125 -6.56 8.92 -10.22
C HIS A 125 -6.08 7.67 -10.98
N SER A 126 -6.61 7.44 -12.19
CA SER A 126 -6.19 6.40 -13.11
C SER A 126 -5.87 7.03 -14.47
N VAL A 127 -4.62 7.43 -14.66
CA VAL A 127 -4.15 8.10 -15.89
C VAL A 127 -3.44 7.14 -16.86
N PRO A 128 -3.31 7.48 -18.16
CA PRO A 128 -2.83 6.58 -19.21
C PRO A 128 -1.43 5.98 -19.00
N ASP A 129 -1.18 4.93 -19.80
CA ASP A 129 -0.68 3.64 -19.36
C ASP A 129 0.82 3.51 -19.08
N THR A 130 1.63 4.56 -19.23
CA THR A 130 3.05 4.45 -18.86
C THR A 130 3.21 4.49 -17.35
N LEU A 131 4.06 3.62 -16.78
CA LEU A 131 4.29 3.55 -15.33
C LEU A 131 4.81 4.87 -14.75
N THR A 132 5.39 5.72 -15.59
CA THR A 132 6.03 6.97 -15.21
C THR A 132 5.23 8.21 -15.61
N THR A 133 4.01 8.04 -16.14
CA THR A 133 3.13 9.18 -16.45
C THR A 133 2.82 9.93 -15.15
N ILE A 134 3.27 11.18 -15.08
CA ILE A 134 2.93 12.07 -13.97
C ILE A 134 1.45 12.47 -14.09
N ALA A 135 0.69 12.19 -13.03
CA ALA A 135 -0.75 12.41 -12.96
C ALA A 135 -1.08 13.74 -12.28
N HIS A 136 -0.56 13.96 -11.08
CA HIS A 136 -0.91 15.09 -10.22
C HIS A 136 0.23 15.43 -9.25
N GLU A 137 0.05 16.55 -8.56
CA GLU A 137 0.96 17.05 -7.54
C GLU A 137 0.40 16.78 -6.14
N LEU A 138 1.27 16.46 -5.20
CA LEU A 138 0.94 16.22 -3.80
C LEU A 138 1.26 17.44 -2.95
N GLU A 139 0.34 17.80 -2.06
CA GLU A 139 0.66 18.64 -0.92
C GLU A 139 1.18 17.75 0.21
N ILE A 140 2.42 17.97 0.64
CA ILE A 140 3.06 17.19 1.69
C ILE A 140 3.00 17.97 2.99
N VAL A 141 2.52 17.32 4.05
CA VAL A 141 2.46 17.85 5.40
C VAL A 141 3.89 18.02 5.94
N PRO A 142 4.30 19.25 6.30
CA PRO A 142 5.65 19.49 6.83
C PRO A 142 5.94 18.68 8.10
N GLY A 143 7.18 18.20 8.21
CA GLY A 143 7.62 17.36 9.34
C GLY A 143 7.13 15.91 9.32
N SER A 144 6.31 15.52 8.33
CA SER A 144 5.88 14.13 8.17
C SER A 144 7.03 13.18 7.78
N LEU A 145 6.79 11.87 7.90
CA LEU A 145 7.75 10.87 7.41
C LEU A 145 7.97 11.00 5.90
N LEU A 146 6.94 11.35 5.14
CA LEU A 146 7.03 11.57 3.70
C LEU A 146 7.91 12.79 3.40
N ALA A 147 7.69 13.92 4.08
CA ALA A 147 8.52 15.13 3.93
C ALA A 147 10.00 14.85 4.19
N ARG A 148 10.31 14.04 5.21
CA ARG A 148 11.69 13.62 5.52
C ARG A 148 12.30 12.73 4.44
N ALA A 149 11.50 11.89 3.79
CA ALA A 149 11.96 10.95 2.77
C ALA A 149 12.24 11.65 1.43
N VAL A 150 11.43 12.63 1.04
CA VAL A 150 11.52 13.30 -0.28
C VAL A 150 12.21 14.66 -0.24
N GLY A 151 12.40 15.24 0.95
CA GLY A 151 12.96 16.58 1.15
C GLY A 151 11.87 17.63 1.40
N ASP A 152 12.10 18.50 2.38
CA ASP A 152 11.13 19.51 2.81
C ASP A 152 10.96 20.63 1.76
N GLY A 153 9.72 21.06 1.53
CA GLY A 153 9.40 22.16 0.60
C GLY A 153 9.53 21.85 -0.90
N MET A 154 9.74 20.59 -1.32
CA MET A 154 9.76 20.22 -2.73
C MET A 154 8.34 19.93 -3.25
N ALA A 155 7.99 20.51 -4.40
CA ALA A 155 6.80 20.10 -5.15
C ALA A 155 6.98 18.65 -5.63
N VAL A 156 6.18 17.72 -5.10
CA VAL A 156 6.25 16.31 -5.45
C VAL A 156 5.14 15.97 -6.42
N ARG A 157 5.54 15.54 -7.62
CA ARG A 157 4.63 15.10 -8.67
C ARG A 157 4.73 13.59 -8.79
N VAL A 158 3.58 12.92 -8.85
CA VAL A 158 3.51 11.45 -8.81
C VAL A 158 2.69 10.90 -9.96
N ASN A 159 2.90 9.62 -10.26
CA ASN A 159 1.97 8.86 -11.08
C ASN A 159 0.68 8.55 -10.29
N SER A 160 -0.36 8.09 -10.99
CA SER A 160 -1.60 7.64 -10.33
C SER A 160 -2.27 6.54 -11.14
N ARG A 161 -2.40 5.37 -10.51
CA ARG A 161 -2.95 4.15 -11.12
C ARG A 161 -3.86 3.40 -10.16
N HIS A 162 -4.84 4.10 -9.61
CA HIS A 162 -5.83 3.52 -8.71
C HIS A 162 -7.20 4.14 -8.98
N HIS A 163 -8.25 3.35 -8.78
CA HIS A 163 -9.63 3.83 -8.84
C HIS A 163 -10.30 3.81 -7.46
N GLN A 164 -9.63 3.30 -6.43
CA GLN A 164 -10.09 3.32 -5.04
C GLN A 164 -9.31 4.34 -4.21
N ALA A 165 -9.91 4.85 -3.14
CA ALA A 165 -9.26 5.79 -2.21
C ALA A 165 -9.66 5.48 -0.76
N MET A 166 -8.99 6.10 0.20
CA MET A 166 -9.40 6.01 1.61
C MET A 166 -10.69 6.82 1.81
N LYS A 167 -11.69 6.21 2.46
CA LYS A 167 -12.96 6.85 2.84
C LYS A 167 -12.92 7.31 4.29
N VAL A 168 -12.58 6.38 5.18
CA VAL A 168 -12.34 6.63 6.60
C VAL A 168 -10.91 6.21 6.89
N ILE A 169 -10.14 7.12 7.50
CA ILE A 169 -8.77 6.85 7.91
C ILE A 169 -8.79 6.00 9.18
N GLY A 170 -8.03 4.91 9.17
CA GLY A 170 -7.90 3.98 10.29
C GLY A 170 -7.23 4.61 11.52
N GLU A 171 -7.42 3.97 12.68
CA GLU A 171 -6.89 4.41 13.96
C GLU A 171 -5.35 4.39 14.00
N GLY A 172 -4.75 5.48 14.47
CA GLY A 172 -3.29 5.61 14.57
C GLY A 172 -2.59 5.95 13.26
N LEU A 173 -3.34 6.16 12.17
CA LEU A 173 -2.82 6.67 10.90
C LEU A 173 -2.99 8.19 10.82
N GLN A 174 -2.05 8.84 10.12
CA GLN A 174 -2.06 10.28 9.87
C GLN A 174 -1.96 10.52 8.36
N VAL A 175 -2.75 11.47 7.85
CA VAL A 175 -2.60 11.98 6.47
C VAL A 175 -1.37 12.89 6.43
N THR A 176 -0.47 12.64 5.46
CA THR A 176 0.86 13.24 5.39
C THR A 176 1.21 13.76 4.01
#